data_AF-A0A7J4K5Z5-F1
#
_entry.id   AF-A0A7J4K5Z5-F1
#
_cell.length_a   1.000
_cell.length_b   1.000
_cell.length_c   1.000
_cell.angle_alpha   90.00
_cell.angle_beta   90.00
_cell.angle_gamma   90.00
#
_symmetry.space_group_name_H-M   'P 1'
#
loop_
_entity.id
_entity.type
_entity.pdbx_description
1 polymer ?
#
loop_
_entity_poly.entity_id
_entity_poly.type
_entity_poly.pdbx_seq_one_letter_code
_entity_poly.pdbx_strand_id
1 'polypeptide(L)'
;MRRYEFDLTELTHEHGKSLVPHLKGQLADLELNFFVDDKLLFDHQHFDPNIKDGAGFATYKNGHKKGGALRFMQWHIRMPAYDTLPVYETKEYSPSASPRAIVTIPSFVVCPARHLTQDELDMDGFRDHDEMIREMQRYYKTITRGSIVSFYRFGDAILRPTPQELKSYLHTHQTKK
;
A
#
# COMPACT_ATOMS: atom_id res chain seq x y z
N MET A 1 22.83 1.73 -1.70
CA MET A 1 21.60 0.99 -2.02
C MET A 1 20.76 1.82 -2.97
N ARG A 2 20.29 1.20 -4.06
CA ARG A 2 19.59 1.87 -5.15
C ARG A 2 18.07 1.93 -4.86
N ARG A 3 17.37 2.78 -5.61
CA ARG A 3 15.90 2.87 -5.62
C ARG A 3 15.42 1.95 -6.74
N TYR A 4 14.44 1.11 -6.45
CA TYR A 4 13.80 0.22 -7.41
C TYR A 4 12.36 0.69 -7.59
N GLU A 5 11.94 0.83 -8.84
CA GLU A 5 10.60 1.29 -9.21
C GLU A 5 10.03 0.34 -10.25
N PHE A 6 8.80 -0.09 -10.02
CA PHE A 6 8.15 -1.11 -10.81
C PHE A 6 6.80 -0.59 -11.27
N ASP A 7 6.59 -0.62 -12.59
CA ASP A 7 5.28 -0.47 -13.19
C ASP A 7 4.56 -1.83 -13.11
N LEU A 8 3.43 -1.85 -12.41
CA LEU A 8 2.63 -3.05 -12.21
C LEU A 8 1.52 -3.20 -13.26
N THR A 9 1.22 -2.15 -14.03
CA THR A 9 0.17 -2.19 -15.05
C THR A 9 0.51 -3.17 -16.17
N GLU A 10 1.78 -3.25 -16.56
CA GLU A 10 2.26 -4.20 -17.56
C GLU A 10 2.33 -5.63 -17.02
N LEU A 11 2.72 -5.79 -15.74
CA LEU A 11 2.94 -7.11 -15.13
C LEU A 11 1.65 -7.90 -14.88
N THR A 12 0.51 -7.24 -14.70
CA THR A 12 -0.77 -7.93 -14.48
C THR A 12 -1.50 -8.28 -15.75
N HIS A 13 -1.33 -7.49 -16.82
CA HIS A 13 -1.82 -7.80 -18.16
C HIS A 13 -1.20 -9.08 -18.73
N GLU A 14 0.08 -9.34 -18.48
CA GLU A 14 0.78 -10.50 -19.04
C GLU A 14 0.55 -11.81 -18.28
N HIS A 15 0.12 -11.75 -17.02
CA HIS A 15 0.24 -12.92 -16.14
C HIS A 15 -1.03 -13.38 -15.44
N GLY A 16 -2.02 -12.53 -15.14
CA GLY A 16 -3.23 -12.94 -14.40
C GLY A 16 -2.91 -13.78 -13.14
N LYS A 17 -1.71 -13.63 -12.59
CA LYS A 17 -1.04 -14.45 -11.57
C LYS A 17 -0.32 -13.49 -10.63
N SER A 18 -0.08 -13.93 -9.40
CA SER A 18 0.60 -13.16 -8.36
C SER A 18 1.85 -12.44 -8.86
N LEU A 19 2.02 -11.17 -8.49
CA LEU A 19 3.19 -10.34 -8.82
C LEU A 19 4.49 -10.86 -8.18
N VAL A 20 4.36 -11.65 -7.10
CA VAL A 20 5.44 -12.01 -6.18
C VAL A 20 6.65 -12.69 -6.83
N PRO A 21 6.53 -13.67 -7.75
CA PRO A 21 7.70 -14.32 -8.34
C PRO A 21 8.57 -13.36 -9.15
N HIS A 22 7.96 -12.43 -9.91
CA HIS A 22 8.66 -11.44 -10.72
C HIS A 22 9.42 -10.44 -9.87
N LEU A 23 8.78 -9.94 -8.81
CA LEU A 23 9.37 -8.94 -7.92
C LEU A 23 10.51 -9.52 -7.08
N LYS A 24 10.37 -10.77 -6.61
CA LYS A 24 11.44 -11.45 -5.85
C LYS A 24 12.72 -11.60 -6.65
N GLY A 25 12.64 -11.92 -7.95
CA GLY A 25 13.81 -12.04 -8.81
C GLY A 25 14.58 -10.73 -8.95
N GLN A 26 13.86 -9.61 -9.10
CA GLN A 26 14.46 -8.28 -9.28
C GLN A 26 15.02 -7.66 -7.99
N LEU A 27 14.62 -8.17 -6.83
CA LEU A 27 15.01 -7.66 -5.50
C LEU A 27 15.89 -8.65 -4.73
N ALA A 28 16.34 -9.74 -5.37
CA ALA A 28 17.09 -10.81 -4.72
C ALA A 28 18.45 -10.33 -4.16
N ASP A 29 19.00 -9.25 -4.71
CA ASP A 29 20.26 -8.63 -4.28
C ASP A 29 20.15 -7.87 -2.95
N LEU A 30 18.94 -7.60 -2.46
CA LEU A 30 18.74 -6.87 -1.20
C LEU A 30 18.88 -7.74 0.04
N GLU A 31 19.01 -9.07 -0.10
CA GLU A 31 19.20 -10.04 1.01
C GLU A 31 18.18 -9.88 2.17
N LEU A 32 16.98 -9.40 1.88
CA LEU A 32 15.88 -9.24 2.82
C LEU A 32 14.82 -10.32 2.60
N ASN A 33 14.06 -10.63 3.66
CA ASN A 33 12.88 -11.48 3.53
C ASN A 33 11.77 -10.73 2.76
N PHE A 34 10.75 -11.46 2.34
CA PHE A 34 9.61 -10.88 1.62
C PHE A 34 8.33 -11.08 2.43
N PHE A 35 7.57 -10.00 2.61
CA PHE A 35 6.22 -10.06 3.17
C PHE A 35 5.22 -9.63 2.10
N VAL A 36 4.19 -10.44 1.88
CA VAL A 36 3.18 -10.21 0.83
C VAL A 36 1.93 -9.63 1.46
N ASP A 37 1.56 -8.43 1.01
CA ASP A 37 0.35 -7.72 1.41
C ASP A 37 -0.81 -8.16 0.51
N ASP A 38 -1.73 -8.95 1.04
CA ASP A 38 -2.99 -9.34 0.39
C ASP A 38 -4.11 -8.31 0.59
N LYS A 39 -3.86 -7.29 1.42
CA LYS A 39 -4.77 -6.21 1.79
C LYS A 39 -4.03 -5.04 2.44
N LEU A 40 -4.72 -3.91 2.54
CA LEU A 40 -4.25 -2.71 3.25
C LEU A 40 -5.13 -2.46 4.47
N LEU A 41 -4.49 -2.16 5.59
CA LEU A 41 -5.16 -1.79 6.85
C LEU A 41 -4.78 -0.36 7.18
N PHE A 42 -5.77 0.52 7.33
CA PHE A 42 -5.57 1.91 7.70
C PHE A 42 -6.32 2.27 8.98
N ASP A 43 -5.72 3.15 9.76
CA ASP A 43 -6.40 3.80 10.88
C ASP A 43 -7.56 4.69 10.37
N HIS A 44 -8.56 4.91 11.22
CA HIS A 44 -9.76 5.68 10.90
C HIS A 44 -9.46 7.07 10.31
N GLN A 45 -8.36 7.70 10.74
CA GLN A 45 -7.95 9.03 10.28
C GLN A 45 -7.59 9.11 8.78
N HIS A 46 -7.38 7.97 8.12
CA HIS A 46 -7.11 7.93 6.67
C HIS A 46 -8.37 7.97 5.82
N PHE A 47 -9.55 8.00 6.44
CA PHE A 47 -10.85 8.10 5.76
C PHE A 47 -11.48 9.46 6.03
N ASP A 48 -12.19 10.00 5.05
CA ASP A 48 -12.82 11.33 5.16
C ASP A 48 -13.93 11.30 6.24
N PRO A 49 -13.82 12.10 7.31
CA PRO A 49 -14.80 12.12 8.40
C PRO A 49 -16.10 12.86 8.05
N ASN A 50 -16.08 13.74 7.03
CA ASN A 50 -17.22 14.58 6.65
C ASN A 50 -18.14 13.90 5.64
N ILE A 51 -17.66 12.85 4.99
CA ILE A 51 -18.48 11.99 4.18
C ILE A 51 -19.16 11.02 5.15
N LYS A 52 -20.46 11.20 5.42
CA LYS A 52 -21.26 10.25 6.22
C LYS A 52 -20.95 8.84 5.72
N ASP A 53 -20.47 8.00 6.64
CA ASP A 53 -20.00 6.61 6.47
C ASP A 53 -18.67 6.39 5.70
N GLY A 54 -17.84 7.42 5.50
CA GLY A 54 -16.41 7.30 5.12
C GLY A 54 -16.12 6.96 3.66
N ALA A 55 -16.93 7.43 2.69
CA ALA A 55 -16.75 7.14 1.26
C ALA A 55 -15.68 8.05 0.60
N GLY A 56 -14.46 8.02 1.12
CA GLY A 56 -13.32 8.74 0.57
C GLY A 56 -12.10 8.60 1.44
N PHE A 57 -10.91 8.68 0.84
CA PHE A 57 -9.70 8.88 1.63
C PHE A 57 -9.65 10.32 2.15
N ALA A 58 -9.10 10.47 3.36
CA ALA A 58 -8.91 11.77 3.97
C ALA A 58 -8.00 12.66 3.10
N THR A 59 -8.27 13.97 3.16
CA THR A 59 -7.29 14.99 2.76
C THR A 59 -6.43 15.29 3.98
N TYR A 60 -5.12 15.14 3.84
CA TYR A 60 -4.18 15.38 4.93
C TYR A 60 -3.97 16.88 5.18
N LYS A 61 -3.31 17.22 6.28
CA LYS A 61 -3.03 18.62 6.66
C LYS A 61 -2.19 19.38 5.63
N ASN A 62 -1.43 18.68 4.79
CA ASN A 62 -0.68 19.26 3.67
C ASN A 62 -1.56 19.58 2.45
N GLY A 63 -2.87 19.29 2.48
CA GLY A 63 -3.80 19.53 1.38
C GLY A 63 -3.87 18.41 0.34
N HIS A 64 -3.05 17.36 0.46
CA HIS A 64 -3.07 16.22 -0.44
C HIS A 64 -4.08 15.17 0.01
N LYS A 65 -4.84 14.62 -0.94
CA LYS A 65 -5.61 13.39 -0.72
C LYS A 65 -4.65 12.21 -0.62
N LYS A 66 -4.98 11.21 0.19
CA LYS A 66 -4.19 9.97 0.25
C LYS A 66 -4.06 9.35 -1.14
N GLY A 67 -2.84 9.37 -1.66
CA GLY A 67 -2.47 8.84 -2.98
C GLY A 67 -1.55 7.63 -2.91
N GLY A 68 -1.19 7.19 -1.70
CA GLY A 68 -0.36 6.01 -1.53
C GLY A 68 -0.31 5.52 -0.09
N ALA A 69 0.52 4.49 0.12
CA ALA A 69 0.82 3.97 1.45
C ALA A 69 2.28 3.55 1.55
N LEU A 70 2.97 4.11 2.53
CA LEU A 70 4.29 3.69 2.96
C LEU A 70 4.18 2.45 3.85
N ARG A 71 5.02 1.46 3.56
CA ARG A 71 5.01 0.14 4.18
C ARG A 71 6.39 -0.19 4.69
N PHE A 72 6.45 -0.62 5.94
CA PHE A 72 7.67 -1.05 6.58
C PHE A 72 7.44 -2.32 7.39
N MET A 73 8.42 -3.22 7.35
CA MET A 73 8.55 -4.33 8.28
C MET A 73 10.04 -4.64 8.42
N GLN A 74 10.52 -4.77 9.66
CA GLN A 74 11.93 -5.00 9.91
C GLN A 74 12.38 -6.29 9.21
N TRP A 75 13.52 -6.22 8.51
CA TRP A 75 14.13 -7.34 7.76
C TRP A 75 13.29 -7.86 6.58
N HIS A 76 12.23 -7.16 6.18
CA HIS A 76 11.36 -7.57 5.10
C HIS A 76 11.14 -6.44 4.09
N ILE A 77 11.05 -6.81 2.82
CA ILE A 77 10.45 -5.98 1.78
C ILE A 77 8.96 -6.33 1.73
N ARG A 78 8.09 -5.31 1.82
CA ARG A 78 6.64 -5.50 1.67
C ARG A 78 6.26 -5.37 0.21
N MET A 79 5.55 -6.35 -0.33
CA MET A 79 5.12 -6.35 -1.72
C MET A 79 3.62 -6.56 -1.80
N PRO A 80 2.93 -5.90 -2.73
CA PRO A 80 1.52 -6.18 -2.96
C PRO A 80 1.37 -7.58 -3.58
N ALA A 81 0.37 -8.35 -3.14
CA ALA A 81 0.07 -9.66 -3.70
C ALA A 81 -0.40 -9.56 -5.17
N TYR A 82 -1.13 -8.49 -5.45
CA TYR A 82 -1.85 -8.18 -6.70
C TYR A 82 -1.77 -6.68 -6.99
N ASP A 83 -2.07 -6.27 -8.22
CA ASP A 83 -2.23 -4.85 -8.60
C ASP A 83 -3.44 -4.19 -7.97
N THR A 84 -4.34 -4.98 -7.38
CA THR A 84 -5.56 -4.48 -6.76
C THR A 84 -5.62 -5.01 -5.34
N LEU A 85 -5.79 -4.15 -4.34
CA LEU A 85 -5.88 -4.56 -2.94
C LEU A 85 -7.12 -3.98 -2.25
N PRO A 86 -7.80 -4.76 -1.39
CA PRO A 86 -8.86 -4.28 -0.56
C PRO A 86 -8.26 -3.50 0.61
N VAL A 87 -8.92 -2.40 0.95
CA VAL A 87 -8.55 -1.49 2.04
C VAL A 87 -9.59 -1.62 3.14
N TYR A 88 -9.13 -1.92 4.34
CA TYR A 88 -9.95 -2.01 5.54
C TYR A 88 -9.54 -0.95 6.55
N GLU A 89 -10.52 -0.52 7.34
CA GLU A 89 -10.21 0.19 8.57
C GLU A 89 -9.73 -0.82 9.63
N THR A 90 -8.66 -0.50 10.35
CA THR A 90 -8.05 -1.40 11.36
C THR A 90 -9.05 -1.89 12.40
N LYS A 91 -9.95 -1.02 12.86
CA LYS A 91 -11.00 -1.35 13.84
C LYS A 91 -12.11 -2.26 13.29
N GLU A 92 -12.25 -2.32 11.96
CA GLU A 92 -13.30 -3.08 11.27
C GLU A 92 -12.78 -4.41 10.73
N TYR A 93 -11.48 -4.70 10.89
CA TYR A 93 -10.89 -5.90 10.32
C TYR A 93 -11.43 -7.17 10.99
N SER A 94 -12.34 -7.84 10.29
CA SER A 94 -12.76 -9.21 10.53
C SER A 94 -12.97 -9.92 9.18
N PRO A 95 -12.87 -11.26 9.10
CA PRO A 95 -13.03 -11.99 7.84
C PRO A 95 -14.37 -11.74 7.11
N SER A 96 -15.39 -11.29 7.83
CA SER A 96 -16.73 -10.99 7.31
C SER A 96 -16.97 -9.51 7.03
N ALA A 97 -16.03 -8.62 7.38
CA ALA A 97 -16.18 -7.20 7.11
C ALA A 97 -16.05 -6.90 5.62
N SER A 98 -16.89 -5.99 5.13
CA SER A 98 -16.72 -5.44 3.79
C SER A 98 -15.58 -4.40 3.80
N PRO A 99 -14.70 -4.37 2.80
CA PRO A 99 -13.65 -3.37 2.74
C PRO A 99 -14.24 -1.97 2.53
N ARG A 100 -13.52 -0.96 3.03
CA ARG A 100 -13.84 0.46 2.81
C ARG A 100 -13.60 0.88 1.37
N ALA A 101 -12.60 0.28 0.73
CA ALA A 101 -12.28 0.53 -0.67
C ALA A 101 -11.59 -0.69 -1.29
N ILE A 102 -11.55 -0.73 -2.62
CA ILE A 102 -10.63 -1.54 -3.41
C ILE A 102 -9.79 -0.55 -4.21
N VAL A 103 -8.47 -0.57 -4.04
CA VAL A 103 -7.54 0.33 -4.74
C VAL A 103 -6.70 -0.43 -5.74
N THR A 104 -6.45 0.20 -6.88
CA THR A 104 -5.41 -0.24 -7.82
C THR A 104 -4.05 0.33 -7.40
N ILE A 105 -3.00 -0.41 -7.68
CA ILE A 105 -1.60 -0.13 -7.38
C ILE A 105 -0.85 -0.20 -8.72
N PRO A 106 -0.87 0.86 -9.53
CA PRO A 106 -0.20 0.87 -10.82
C PRO A 106 1.33 0.84 -10.70
N SER A 107 1.89 1.26 -9.57
CA SER A 107 3.34 1.17 -9.34
C SER A 107 3.67 0.97 -7.86
N PHE A 108 4.82 0.34 -7.62
CA PHE A 108 5.41 0.29 -6.29
C PHE A 108 6.91 0.57 -6.34
N VAL A 109 7.42 1.08 -5.22
CA VAL A 109 8.82 1.48 -5.06
C VAL A 109 9.42 0.76 -3.87
N VAL A 110 10.67 0.34 -3.99
CA VAL A 110 11.48 -0.18 -2.87
C VAL A 110 12.76 0.64 -2.78
N CYS A 111 12.98 1.30 -1.66
CA CYS A 111 14.18 2.10 -1.44
C CYS A 111 14.49 2.29 0.05
N PRO A 112 15.68 2.78 0.41
CA PRO A 112 15.91 3.39 1.71
C PRO A 112 14.92 4.53 1.96
N ALA A 113 14.42 4.67 3.19
CA ALA A 113 13.40 5.66 3.55
C ALA A 113 13.81 7.10 3.18
N ARG A 114 15.09 7.44 3.30
CA ARG A 114 15.68 8.73 2.89
C ARG A 114 15.67 9.01 1.37
N HIS A 115 15.29 8.04 0.54
CA HIS A 115 15.24 8.17 -0.92
C HIS A 115 13.78 8.25 -1.43
N LEU A 116 12.80 8.37 -0.53
CA LEU A 116 11.45 8.74 -0.94
C LEU A 116 11.47 10.17 -1.49
N THR A 117 10.67 10.39 -2.50
CA THR A 117 10.47 11.73 -3.07
C THR A 117 9.51 12.54 -2.21
N GLN A 118 9.53 13.87 -2.35
CA GLN A 118 8.61 14.73 -1.64
C GLN A 118 7.15 14.39 -1.99
N ASP A 119 6.85 14.17 -3.27
CA ASP A 119 5.51 13.74 -3.73
C ASP A 119 5.03 12.46 -3.04
N GLU A 120 5.90 11.46 -2.84
CA GLU A 120 5.55 10.21 -2.17
C GLU A 120 5.26 10.41 -0.67
N LEU A 121 6.01 11.30 -0.02
CA LEU A 121 5.74 11.70 1.36
C LEU A 121 4.40 12.42 1.44
N ASP A 122 4.14 13.36 0.53
CA ASP A 122 2.91 14.14 0.50
C ASP A 122 1.68 13.28 0.23
N MET A 123 1.80 12.28 -0.67
CA MET A 123 0.76 11.28 -0.95
C MET A 123 0.38 10.41 0.26
N ASP A 124 1.28 10.23 1.23
CA ASP A 124 0.99 9.54 2.49
C ASP A 124 0.78 10.49 3.68
N GLY A 125 0.79 11.80 3.43
CA GLY A 125 0.44 12.82 4.41
C GLY A 125 1.59 13.31 5.28
N PHE A 126 2.84 13.05 4.88
CA PHE A 126 4.02 13.56 5.56
C PHE A 126 4.57 14.79 4.85
N ARG A 127 4.94 15.82 5.61
CA ARG A 127 5.55 17.04 5.08
C ARG A 127 6.99 16.82 4.66
N ASP A 128 7.73 15.99 5.39
CA ASP A 128 9.15 15.78 5.19
C ASP A 128 9.61 14.44 5.79
N HIS A 129 10.85 14.05 5.49
CA HIS A 129 11.44 12.79 5.96
C HIS A 129 11.57 12.72 7.50
N ASP A 130 11.72 13.86 8.19
CA ASP A 130 11.84 13.87 9.65
C ASP A 130 10.50 13.61 10.32
N GLU A 131 9.44 14.25 9.83
CA GLU A 131 8.08 13.97 10.26
C GLU A 131 7.72 12.51 9.97
N MET A 132 7.98 12.01 8.77
CA MET A 132 7.72 10.62 8.41
C MET A 132 8.37 9.65 9.41
N ILE A 133 9.69 9.76 9.67
CA ILE A 133 10.37 8.87 10.61
C ILE A 133 9.78 9.00 12.02
N ARG A 134 9.58 10.23 12.52
CA ARG A 134 9.06 10.47 13.88
C ARG A 134 7.66 9.87 14.07
N GLU A 135 6.76 10.07 13.12
CA GLU A 135 5.39 9.59 13.19
C GLU A 135 5.33 8.06 13.00
N MET A 136 6.09 7.51 12.05
CA MET A 136 6.15 6.06 11.85
C MET A 136 6.75 5.31 13.05
N GLN A 137 7.71 5.89 13.76
CA GLN A 137 8.32 5.27 14.96
C GLN A 137 7.31 5.01 16.08
N ARG A 138 6.15 5.69 16.09
CA ARG A 138 5.05 5.38 17.02
C ARG A 138 4.53 3.96 16.85
N TYR A 139 4.54 3.44 15.62
CA TYR A 139 4.05 2.11 15.26
C TYR A 139 5.19 1.13 14.96
N TYR A 140 6.31 1.63 14.44
CA TYR A 140 7.46 0.87 13.98
C TYR A 140 8.74 1.34 14.67
N LYS A 141 8.94 0.91 15.91
CA LYS A 141 10.02 1.41 16.80
C LYS A 141 11.44 1.35 16.20
N THR A 142 11.67 0.48 15.22
CA THR A 142 13.00 0.23 14.62
C THR A 142 13.20 0.93 13.27
N ILE A 143 12.23 1.71 12.77
CA ILE A 143 12.39 2.42 11.50
C ILE A 143 13.41 3.57 11.65
N THR A 144 14.28 3.69 10.65
CA THR A 144 15.29 4.74 10.53
C THR A 144 15.29 5.28 9.09
N ARG A 145 15.96 6.42 8.86
CA ARG A 145 16.18 6.95 7.50
C ARG A 145 16.90 5.95 6.56
N GLY A 146 17.65 5.00 7.10
CA GLY A 146 18.33 3.96 6.32
C GLY A 146 17.50 2.69 6.10
N SER A 147 16.36 2.55 6.76
CA SER A 147 15.49 1.38 6.65
C SER A 147 14.94 1.25 5.23
N ILE A 148 14.84 0.01 4.74
CA ILE A 148 14.19 -0.28 3.47
C ILE A 148 12.69 -0.26 3.67
N VAL A 149 12.02 0.51 2.82
CA VAL A 149 10.59 0.72 2.83
C VAL A 149 10.03 0.42 1.45
N SER A 150 8.75 0.12 1.43
CA SER A 150 7.99 -0.09 0.21
C SER A 150 6.91 0.98 0.12
N PHE A 151 6.82 1.68 -1.00
CA PHE A 151 5.77 2.68 -1.22
C PHE A 151 4.83 2.20 -2.31
N TYR A 152 3.55 2.10 -2.00
CA TYR A 152 2.51 1.72 -2.95
C TYR A 152 1.83 2.98 -3.45
N ARG A 153 1.87 3.24 -4.76
CA ARG A 153 1.12 4.35 -5.36
C ARG A 153 -0.27 3.87 -5.68
N PHE A 154 -1.29 4.64 -5.33
CA PHE A 154 -2.67 4.31 -5.68
C PHE A 154 -3.04 4.91 -7.03
N GLY A 155 -3.72 4.12 -7.84
CA GLY A 155 -4.42 4.57 -9.04
C GLY A 155 -5.89 4.81 -8.71
N ASP A 156 -6.77 4.20 -9.51
CA ASP A 156 -8.20 4.21 -9.29
C ASP A 156 -8.61 3.46 -8.01
N ALA A 157 -9.70 3.91 -7.40
CA ALA A 157 -10.28 3.32 -6.20
C ALA A 157 -11.80 3.16 -6.33
N ILE A 158 -12.31 1.96 -6.04
CA ILE A 158 -13.72 1.69 -5.82
C ILE A 158 -14.00 1.88 -4.33
N LEU A 159 -14.72 2.93 -3.97
CA LEU A 159 -15.07 3.24 -2.59
C LEU A 159 -16.37 2.50 -2.23
N ARG A 160 -16.39 1.85 -1.06
CA ARG A 160 -17.49 0.98 -0.61
C ARG A 160 -17.97 0.00 -1.69
N PRO A 161 -17.10 -0.92 -2.11
CA PRO A 161 -17.49 -1.91 -3.11
C PRO A 161 -18.73 -2.66 -2.65
N THR A 162 -19.69 -2.77 -3.55
CA THR A 162 -20.86 -3.62 -3.42
C THR A 162 -20.43 -5.09 -3.25
N PRO A 163 -21.29 -5.97 -2.70
CA PRO A 163 -21.01 -7.39 -2.64
C PRO A 163 -20.65 -8.01 -4.00
N GLN A 164 -21.20 -7.47 -5.10
CA GLN A 164 -20.88 -7.92 -6.45
C GLN A 164 -19.48 -7.50 -6.89
N GLU A 165 -19.06 -6.26 -6.66
CA GLU A 165 -17.70 -5.79 -6.94
C GLU A 165 -16.66 -6.53 -6.10
N LEU A 166 -16.99 -6.77 -4.82
CA LEU A 166 -16.16 -7.59 -3.95
C LEU A 166 -16.06 -9.03 -4.46
N LYS A 167 -17.18 -9.63 -4.90
CA LYS A 167 -17.17 -10.97 -5.49
C LYS A 167 -16.33 -11.03 -6.77
N SER A 168 -16.39 -10.02 -7.62
CA SER A 168 -15.54 -9.92 -8.81
C SER A 168 -14.06 -9.86 -8.43
N TYR A 169 -13.68 -9.02 -7.46
CA TYR A 169 -12.32 -8.98 -6.91
C TYR A 169 -11.88 -10.36 -6.37
N LEU A 170 -12.68 -10.97 -5.49
CA LEU A 170 -12.36 -12.27 -4.90
C LEU A 170 -12.28 -13.37 -5.97
N HIS A 171 -13.11 -13.33 -7.02
CA HIS A 171 -13.04 -14.29 -8.12
C HIS A 171 -11.72 -14.15 -8.89
N THR A 172 -11.32 -12.93 -9.24
CA THR A 172 -10.07 -12.64 -9.95
C THR A 172 -8.83 -13.05 -9.16
N HIS A 173 -8.86 -12.93 -7.82
CA HIS A 173 -7.66 -13.06 -6.99
C HIS A 173 -7.65 -14.25 -6.01
N GLN A 174 -8.75 -14.98 -5.82
CA GLN A 174 -8.83 -16.16 -4.92
C GLN A 174 -9.08 -17.49 -5.65
N THR A 175 -9.44 -17.49 -6.93
CA THR A 175 -9.59 -18.74 -7.71
C THR A 175 -8.24 -19.22 -8.26
N LYS A 176 -7.35 -19.64 -7.36
CA LYS A 176 -6.19 -20.54 -7.61
C LYS A 176 -5.45 -20.74 -6.29
N LYS A 177 -6.08 -21.51 -5.39
CA LYS A 177 -5.36 -22.26 -4.36
C LYS A 177 -5.29 -23.71 -4.79
#